data_AF-A0A2V5TY77-F1
#
_entry.id   AF-A0A2V5TY77-F1
#
_cell.length_a   1.000
_cell.length_b   1.000
_cell.length_c   1.000
_cell.angle_alpha   90.00
_cell.angle_beta   90.00
_cell.angle_gamma   90.00
#
_symmetry.space_group_name_H-M   'P 1'
#
loop_
_entity.id
_entity.type
_entity.pdbx_description
1 polymer ?
#
loop_
_entity_poly.entity_id
_entity_poly.type
_entity_poly.pdbx_seq_one_letter_code
_entity_poly.pdbx_strand_id
1 'polypeptide(L)'
;MWWRCRKCGYEWQATPATRSHGCGCAQCAGKLATPSTCLLIKRPNVAAEWHPSKNGKLTPVQVTEFSNKKVYWLCERDHVWRTSINNRSHGSNCPYCAGKAVCRDNSLLTLNSKLAQEWHPTKNKLSADKVRPFSGFKVWWKCSNGHEWQAVVAKRSAGRGCPKCYKSSGKSPRSR
;
A
#
# COMPACT_ATOMS: atom_id res chain seq x y z
N MET A 1 17.43 14.54 -34.59
CA MET A 1 18.67 13.95 -35.14
C MET A 1 19.11 12.80 -34.25
N TRP A 2 19.84 11.83 -34.81
CA TRP A 2 20.39 10.69 -34.07
C TRP A 2 21.72 11.02 -33.40
N TRP A 3 21.95 10.43 -32.24
CA TRP A 3 23.16 10.60 -31.43
C TRP A 3 23.66 9.23 -30.98
N ARG A 4 24.98 9.05 -30.93
CA ARG A 4 25.63 7.83 -30.44
C ARG A 4 26.52 8.13 -29.23
N CYS A 5 26.41 7.33 -28.18
CA CYS A 5 27.24 7.49 -26.99
C CYS A 5 28.64 6.92 -27.24
N ARG A 6 29.70 7.71 -27.03
CA ARG A 6 31.09 7.23 -27.17
C ARG A 6 31.51 6.19 -26.13
N LYS A 7 30.84 6.15 -24.97
CA LYS A 7 31.17 5.22 -23.86
C LYS A 7 30.53 3.84 -24.02
N CYS A 8 29.25 3.80 -24.39
CA CYS A 8 28.49 2.54 -24.43
C CYS A 8 27.90 2.21 -25.80
N GLY A 9 28.13 3.05 -26.82
CA GLY A 9 27.60 2.83 -28.16
C GLY A 9 26.10 3.07 -28.32
N TYR A 10 25.35 3.35 -27.24
CA TYR A 10 23.91 3.56 -27.29
C TYR A 10 23.51 4.69 -28.23
N GLU A 11 22.52 4.43 -29.09
CA GLU A 11 21.99 5.39 -30.05
C GLU A 11 20.60 5.87 -29.64
N TRP A 12 20.35 7.18 -29.76
CA TRP A 12 19.05 7.76 -29.45
C TRP A 12 18.75 9.00 -30.29
N GLN A 13 17.47 9.35 -30.38
CA GLN A 13 17.03 10.57 -31.02
C GLN A 13 16.89 11.70 -29.98
N ALA A 14 17.42 12.87 -30.30
CA ALA A 14 17.24 14.10 -29.53
C ALA A 14 17.45 15.33 -30.43
N THR A 15 17.00 16.51 -29.98
CA THR A 15 17.32 17.79 -30.63
C THR A 15 18.69 18.31 -30.14
N PRO A 16 19.38 19.17 -30.90
CA PRO A 16 20.58 19.86 -30.42
C PRO A 16 20.37 20.58 -29.08
N ALA A 17 19.22 21.25 -28.92
CA ALA A 17 18.86 21.99 -27.72
C ALA A 17 18.74 21.07 -26.49
N THR A 18 18.12 19.89 -26.60
CA THR A 18 18.07 18.93 -25.48
C THR A 18 19.47 18.42 -25.10
N ARG A 19 20.39 18.35 -26.06
CA ARG A 19 21.77 17.89 -25.83
C ARG A 19 22.66 18.92 -25.17
N SER A 20 22.51 20.21 -25.47
CA SER A 20 23.29 21.28 -24.84
C SER A 20 22.96 21.48 -23.36
N HIS A 21 21.73 21.18 -22.93
CA HIS A 21 21.31 21.22 -21.51
C HIS A 21 21.86 20.08 -20.63
N GLY A 22 22.92 19.39 -21.04
CA GLY A 22 23.57 18.35 -20.22
C GLY A 22 22.79 17.03 -20.11
N CYS A 23 21.78 16.79 -20.95
CA CYS A 23 21.14 15.47 -21.04
C CYS A 23 22.11 14.47 -21.72
N GLY A 24 22.95 13.85 -20.89
CA GLY A 24 23.89 12.79 -21.29
C GLY A 24 23.20 11.50 -21.76
N CYS A 25 24.00 10.47 -22.02
CA CYS A 25 23.49 9.17 -22.44
C CYS A 25 22.58 8.56 -21.36
N ALA A 26 21.32 8.31 -21.69
CA ALA A 26 20.32 7.77 -20.76
C ALA A 26 20.68 6.35 -20.26
N GLN A 27 21.37 5.56 -21.07
CA GLN A 27 21.89 4.24 -20.66
C GLN A 27 23.03 4.38 -19.65
N CYS A 28 24.03 5.23 -19.91
CA CYS A 28 25.10 5.50 -18.94
C CYS A 28 24.58 6.13 -17.64
N ALA A 29 23.51 6.92 -17.72
CA ALA A 29 22.85 7.53 -16.56
C ALA A 29 21.92 6.55 -15.81
N GLY A 30 21.83 5.28 -16.20
CA GLY A 30 20.97 4.28 -15.56
C GLY A 30 19.47 4.51 -15.74
N LYS A 31 19.08 5.39 -16.67
CA LYS A 31 17.67 5.74 -16.96
C LYS A 31 17.01 4.74 -17.92
N LEU A 32 17.80 3.95 -18.64
CA LEU A 32 17.33 2.90 -19.54
C LEU A 32 17.74 1.52 -19.02
N ALA A 33 16.80 0.59 -19.13
CA ALA A 33 17.04 -0.81 -18.83
C ALA A 33 17.89 -1.44 -19.93
N THR A 34 18.94 -2.14 -19.53
CA THR A 34 19.73 -3.01 -20.39
C THR A 34 19.60 -4.45 -19.90
N PRO A 35 20.05 -5.46 -20.67
CA PRO A 35 20.08 -6.84 -20.20
C PRO A 35 20.81 -7.06 -18.86
N SER A 36 21.70 -6.15 -18.45
CA SER A 36 22.43 -6.24 -17.17
C SER A 36 21.92 -5.30 -16.07
N THR A 37 21.03 -4.35 -16.39
CA THR A 37 20.53 -3.34 -15.44
C THR A 37 19.02 -3.34 -15.26
N CYS A 38 18.30 -4.19 -15.99
CA CYS A 38 16.85 -4.30 -15.85
C CYS A 38 16.44 -4.86 -14.47
N LEU A 39 15.21 -4.57 -14.08
CA LEU A 39 14.65 -4.94 -12.78
C LEU A 39 14.68 -6.46 -12.57
N LEU A 40 14.40 -7.24 -13.62
CA LEU A 40 14.44 -8.71 -13.55
C LEU A 40 15.79 -9.23 -13.06
N ILE A 41 16.89 -8.66 -13.59
CA ILE A 41 18.24 -9.11 -13.30
C ILE A 41 18.77 -8.50 -12.00
N LYS A 42 18.51 -7.22 -11.74
CA LYS A 42 18.99 -6.55 -10.51
C LYS A 42 18.20 -6.94 -9.27
N ARG A 43 16.91 -7.24 -9.39
CA ARG A 43 15.98 -7.52 -8.28
C ARG A 43 14.99 -8.64 -8.65
N PRO A 44 15.44 -9.89 -8.82
CA PRO A 44 14.56 -11.00 -9.23
C PRO A 44 13.37 -11.22 -8.27
N ASN A 45 13.58 -11.11 -6.96
CA ASN A 45 12.50 -11.24 -5.97
C ASN A 45 11.43 -10.15 -6.11
N VAL A 46 11.82 -8.93 -6.50
CA VAL A 46 10.85 -7.84 -6.76
C VAL A 46 10.14 -8.10 -8.10
N ALA A 47 10.87 -8.51 -9.13
CA ALA A 47 10.30 -8.83 -10.43
C ALA A 47 9.29 -9.99 -10.37
N ALA A 48 9.48 -10.96 -9.44
CA ALA A 48 8.55 -12.06 -9.20
C ALA A 48 7.17 -11.58 -8.73
N GLU A 49 7.10 -10.41 -8.07
CA GLU A 49 5.82 -9.80 -7.65
C GLU A 49 5.18 -8.93 -8.74
N TRP A 50 5.71 -8.93 -9.97
CA TRP A 50 5.11 -8.18 -11.06
C TRP A 50 3.73 -8.73 -11.41
N HIS A 51 2.71 -7.87 -11.43
CA HIS A 51 1.38 -8.34 -11.76
C HIS A 51 1.32 -8.86 -13.22
N PRO A 52 0.77 -10.08 -13.47
CA PRO A 52 0.86 -10.74 -14.78
C PRO A 52 0.15 -10.01 -15.93
N SER A 53 -1.02 -9.38 -15.68
CA SER A 53 -1.82 -8.75 -16.74
C SER A 53 -2.09 -7.25 -16.61
N LYS A 54 -1.94 -6.64 -15.42
CA LYS A 54 -2.35 -5.23 -15.17
C LYS A 54 -1.35 -4.17 -15.64
N ASN A 55 -0.16 -4.57 -16.10
CA ASN A 55 0.90 -3.66 -16.55
C ASN A 55 0.95 -3.49 -18.08
N GLY A 56 -0.04 -4.01 -18.80
CA GLY A 56 -0.08 -3.97 -20.26
C GLY A 56 1.14 -4.66 -20.87
N LYS A 57 1.82 -3.98 -21.81
CA LYS A 57 3.02 -4.49 -22.46
C LYS A 57 4.32 -4.27 -21.67
N LEU A 58 4.25 -3.55 -20.53
CA LEU A 58 5.44 -3.23 -19.74
C LEU A 58 5.88 -4.45 -18.92
N THR A 59 7.15 -4.82 -19.06
CA THR A 59 7.75 -5.98 -18.39
C THR A 59 8.93 -5.59 -17.50
N PRO A 60 9.31 -6.43 -16.52
CA PRO A 60 10.49 -6.18 -15.68
C PRO A 60 11.81 -6.04 -16.44
N VAL A 61 11.93 -6.56 -17.67
CA VAL A 61 13.14 -6.42 -18.50
C VAL A 61 13.29 -5.03 -19.13
N GLN A 62 12.21 -4.25 -19.19
CA GLN A 62 12.16 -2.93 -19.84
C GLN A 62 12.35 -1.76 -18.87
N VAL A 63 12.50 -2.03 -17.57
CA VAL A 63 12.57 -1.01 -16.51
C VAL A 63 13.76 -1.24 -15.60
N THR A 64 14.31 -0.16 -15.05
CA THR A 64 15.36 -0.21 -14.03
C THR A 64 14.75 -0.16 -12.64
N GLU A 65 15.50 -0.61 -11.62
CA GLU A 65 15.06 -0.62 -10.22
C GLU A 65 14.74 0.79 -9.67
N PHE A 66 15.31 1.85 -10.27
CA PHE A 66 15.11 3.24 -9.88
C PHE A 66 13.94 3.94 -10.61
N SER A 67 13.18 3.22 -11.43
CA SER A 67 12.12 3.83 -12.22
C SER A 67 10.97 4.37 -11.35
N ASN A 68 10.56 5.61 -11.59
CA ASN A 68 9.41 6.21 -10.92
C ASN A 68 8.05 5.81 -11.52
N LYS A 69 8.03 4.92 -12.54
CA LYS A 69 6.78 4.40 -13.11
C LYS A 69 6.01 3.61 -12.05
N LYS A 70 4.73 3.93 -11.89
CA LYS A 70 3.80 3.23 -11.00
C LYS A 70 3.16 2.05 -11.73
N VAL A 71 3.42 0.85 -11.23
CA VAL A 71 2.95 -0.42 -11.79
C VAL A 71 2.15 -1.19 -10.74
N TYR A 72 1.40 -2.18 -11.19
CA TYR A 72 0.69 -3.10 -10.32
C TYR A 72 1.60 -4.25 -9.91
N TRP A 73 1.54 -4.59 -8.62
CA TRP A 73 2.25 -5.69 -7.99
C TRP A 73 1.23 -6.68 -7.44
N LEU A 74 1.66 -7.94 -7.32
CA LEU A 74 0.92 -9.06 -6.77
C LEU A 74 1.83 -9.79 -5.79
N CYS A 75 1.39 -9.95 -4.54
CA CYS A 75 2.13 -10.74 -3.56
C CYS A 75 1.55 -12.16 -3.46
N GLU A 76 2.25 -13.05 -2.79
CA GLU A 76 1.88 -14.47 -2.58
C GLU A 76 0.52 -14.69 -1.89
N ARG A 77 -0.07 -13.63 -1.31
CA ARG A 77 -1.38 -13.64 -0.66
C ARG A 77 -2.48 -13.02 -1.53
N ASP A 78 -2.26 -12.99 -2.84
CA ASP A 78 -3.17 -12.46 -3.87
C ASP A 78 -3.57 -10.99 -3.70
N HIS A 79 -2.78 -10.22 -2.95
CA HIS A 79 -3.04 -8.79 -2.82
C HIS A 79 -2.48 -8.04 -4.02
N VAL A 80 -3.32 -7.21 -4.63
CA VAL A 80 -2.91 -6.31 -5.71
C VAL A 80 -2.77 -4.89 -5.18
N TRP A 81 -1.62 -4.26 -5.41
CA TRP A 81 -1.39 -2.86 -5.09
C TRP A 81 -0.60 -2.14 -6.17
N ARG A 82 -0.65 -0.80 -6.14
CA ARG A 82 0.03 0.07 -7.11
C ARG A 82 1.05 0.95 -6.41
N THR A 83 2.32 0.84 -6.80
CA THR A 83 3.41 1.69 -6.30
C THR A 83 4.50 1.84 -7.37
N SER A 84 5.42 2.79 -7.19
CA SER A 84 6.56 2.96 -8.10
C SER A 84 7.56 1.82 -7.96
N ILE A 85 8.24 1.49 -9.06
CA ILE A 85 9.33 0.50 -9.07
C ILE A 85 10.45 0.91 -8.12
N ASN A 86 10.80 2.19 -8.09
CA ASN A 86 11.77 2.76 -7.16
C ASN A 86 11.40 2.44 -5.70
N ASN A 87 10.16 2.74 -5.28
CA ASN A 87 9.73 2.48 -3.91
C ASN A 87 9.70 0.98 -3.59
N ARG A 88 9.25 0.15 -4.54
CA ARG A 88 9.22 -1.30 -4.36
C ARG A 88 10.63 -1.88 -4.20
N SER A 89 11.59 -1.41 -5.02
CA SER A 89 12.99 -1.86 -4.99
C SER A 89 13.71 -1.47 -3.70
N HIS A 90 13.32 -0.36 -3.07
CA HIS A 90 13.80 0.08 -1.75
C HIS A 90 13.08 -0.58 -0.55
N GLY A 91 12.31 -1.66 -0.77
CA GLY A 91 11.71 -2.45 0.31
C GLY A 91 10.29 -2.05 0.73
N SER A 92 9.57 -1.27 -0.09
CA SER A 92 8.13 -1.06 0.16
C SER A 92 7.35 -2.35 -0.06
N ASN A 93 7.01 -3.05 1.03
CA ASN A 93 6.24 -4.29 0.99
C ASN A 93 4.75 -4.07 0.67
N CYS A 94 4.05 -5.16 0.38
CA CYS A 94 2.60 -5.19 0.21
C CYS A 94 1.90 -4.47 1.38
N PRO A 95 1.09 -3.41 1.12
CA PRO A 95 0.49 -2.60 2.18
C PRO A 95 -0.55 -3.37 3.00
N TYR A 96 -1.17 -4.40 2.43
CA TYR A 96 -2.13 -5.25 3.13
C TYR A 96 -1.43 -6.19 4.12
N CYS A 97 -0.36 -6.86 3.69
CA CYS A 97 0.46 -7.73 4.53
C CYS A 97 1.16 -6.94 5.65
N ALA A 98 1.65 -5.74 5.35
CA ALA A 98 2.26 -4.85 6.32
C ALA A 98 1.25 -4.18 7.27
N GLY A 99 -0.06 -4.46 7.14
CA GLY A 99 -1.10 -3.83 7.94
C GLY A 99 -1.20 -2.31 7.72
N LYS A 100 -0.79 -1.79 6.58
CA LYS A 100 -0.97 -0.37 6.21
C LYS A 100 -2.30 -0.14 5.47
N ALA A 101 -2.88 -1.19 4.89
CA ALA A 101 -4.18 -1.18 4.23
C ALA A 101 -5.09 -2.30 4.78
N VAL A 102 -6.40 -2.12 4.66
CA VAL A 102 -7.39 -3.13 5.02
C VAL A 102 -7.56 -4.16 3.91
N CYS A 103 -7.58 -5.44 4.27
CA CYS A 103 -7.95 -6.56 3.40
C CYS A 103 -8.90 -7.49 4.15
N ARG A 104 -9.40 -8.51 3.44
CA ARG A 104 -10.35 -9.49 3.99
C ARG A 104 -9.81 -10.17 5.25
N ASP A 105 -8.49 -10.38 5.35
CA ASP A 105 -7.87 -11.13 6.45
C ASP A 105 -7.57 -10.26 7.68
N ASN A 106 -7.60 -8.92 7.56
CA ASN A 106 -7.14 -8.01 8.62
C ASN A 106 -8.18 -6.96 9.06
N SER A 107 -9.43 -7.11 8.60
CA SER A 107 -10.54 -6.24 8.94
C SER A 107 -11.01 -6.43 10.40
N LEU A 108 -11.76 -5.46 10.93
CA LEU A 108 -12.37 -5.52 12.24
C LEU A 108 -13.39 -6.67 12.31
N LEU A 109 -14.17 -6.86 11.25
CA LEU A 109 -15.12 -7.96 11.16
C LEU A 109 -14.42 -9.32 11.29
N THR A 110 -13.29 -9.49 10.59
CA THR A 110 -12.53 -10.75 10.56
C THR A 110 -11.78 -11.00 11.86
N LEU A 111 -11.09 -9.99 12.39
CA LEU A 111 -10.23 -10.14 13.58
C LEU A 111 -10.99 -10.02 14.90
N ASN A 112 -12.15 -9.36 14.92
CA ASN A 112 -12.95 -9.18 16.12
C ASN A 112 -14.45 -9.07 15.79
N SER A 113 -15.03 -10.21 15.39
CA SER A 113 -16.44 -10.33 15.00
C SER A 113 -17.40 -9.89 16.11
N LYS A 114 -17.09 -10.18 17.39
CA LYS A 114 -17.89 -9.76 18.54
C LYS A 114 -17.97 -8.24 18.64
N LEU A 115 -16.83 -7.55 18.51
CA LEU A 115 -16.81 -6.09 18.52
C LEU A 115 -17.49 -5.51 17.26
N ALA A 116 -17.34 -6.16 16.11
CA ALA A 116 -17.99 -5.74 14.87
C ALA A 116 -19.53 -5.78 14.96
N GLN A 117 -20.11 -6.65 15.80
CA GLN A 117 -21.56 -6.64 16.07
C GLN A 117 -22.03 -5.36 16.77
N GLU A 118 -21.13 -4.67 17.49
CA GLU A 118 -21.43 -3.38 18.10
C GLU A 118 -21.27 -2.21 17.12
N TRP A 119 -20.95 -2.47 15.84
CA TRP A 119 -20.90 -1.43 14.82
C TRP A 119 -22.29 -0.87 14.58
N HIS A 120 -22.45 0.46 14.60
CA HIS A 120 -23.76 1.04 14.39
C HIS A 120 -24.25 0.74 12.95
N PRO A 121 -25.50 0.24 12.76
CA PRO A 121 -25.97 -0.26 11.46
C PRO A 121 -26.10 0.81 10.38
N THR A 122 -26.46 2.06 10.74
CA THR A 122 -26.79 3.11 9.76
C THR A 122 -25.98 4.41 9.88
N LYS A 123 -25.32 4.69 11.01
CA LYS A 123 -24.65 5.99 11.27
C LYS A 123 -23.20 6.05 10.77
N ASN A 124 -22.68 4.98 10.19
CA ASN A 124 -21.31 4.92 9.68
C ASN A 124 -21.31 4.82 8.16
N LYS A 125 -20.45 5.61 7.51
CA LYS A 125 -20.23 5.54 6.05
C LYS A 125 -19.49 4.27 5.63
N LEU A 126 -18.69 3.70 6.54
CA LEU A 126 -17.91 2.49 6.32
C LEU A 126 -18.52 1.34 7.12
N SER A 127 -18.46 0.14 6.55
CA SER A 127 -18.75 -1.11 7.24
C SER A 127 -17.51 -1.61 8.00
N ALA A 128 -17.72 -2.48 9.00
CA ALA A 128 -16.66 -3.01 9.85
C ALA A 128 -15.61 -3.85 9.07
N ASP A 129 -15.97 -4.42 7.92
CA ASP A 129 -15.02 -5.15 7.05
C ASP A 129 -14.06 -4.23 6.28
N LYS A 130 -14.33 -2.91 6.26
CA LYS A 130 -13.48 -1.90 5.62
C LYS A 130 -12.59 -1.14 6.59
N VAL A 131 -12.52 -1.57 7.84
CA VAL A 131 -11.74 -0.89 8.88
C VAL A 131 -10.89 -1.90 9.64
N ARG A 132 -9.66 -1.55 10.02
CA ARG A 132 -8.80 -2.38 10.87
C ARG A 132 -9.10 -2.15 12.36
N PRO A 133 -8.94 -3.16 13.24
CA PRO A 133 -9.12 -3.00 14.70
C PRO A 133 -8.31 -1.87 15.30
N PHE A 134 -7.09 -1.63 14.80
CA PHE A 134 -6.19 -0.60 15.33
C PHE A 134 -6.38 0.77 14.66
N SER A 135 -7.48 0.97 13.92
CA SER A 135 -7.72 2.23 13.22
C SER A 135 -8.02 3.39 14.18
N GLY A 136 -7.51 4.57 13.82
CA GLY A 136 -7.83 5.84 14.48
C GLY A 136 -9.22 6.39 14.13
N PHE A 137 -10.01 5.72 13.29
CA PHE A 137 -11.34 6.19 12.92
C PHE A 137 -12.27 6.29 14.12
N LYS A 138 -12.93 7.44 14.25
CA LYS A 138 -14.03 7.65 15.20
C LYS A 138 -15.35 7.31 14.51
N VAL A 139 -16.03 6.30 15.03
CA VAL A 139 -17.25 5.75 14.44
C VAL A 139 -18.34 5.63 15.50
N TRP A 140 -19.57 5.47 15.05
CA TRP A 140 -20.72 5.18 15.91
C TRP A 140 -20.78 3.70 16.27
N TRP A 141 -21.05 3.43 17.54
CA TRP A 141 -21.23 2.12 18.13
C TRP A 141 -22.63 2.00 18.70
N LYS A 142 -23.15 0.79 18.76
CA LYS A 142 -24.41 0.43 19.42
C LYS A 142 -24.19 -0.87 20.20
N CYS A 143 -24.33 -0.84 21.52
CA CYS A 143 -24.23 -2.08 22.31
C CYS A 143 -25.56 -2.83 22.37
N SER A 144 -25.54 -4.05 22.92
CA SER A 144 -26.74 -4.88 23.12
C SER A 144 -27.83 -4.23 23.96
N ASN A 145 -27.48 -3.33 24.89
CA ASN A 145 -28.43 -2.54 25.67
C ASN A 145 -29.02 -1.34 24.90
N GLY A 146 -28.78 -1.24 23.59
CA GLY A 146 -29.30 -0.17 22.73
C GLY A 146 -28.61 1.19 22.89
N HIS A 147 -27.59 1.31 23.75
CA HIS A 147 -26.85 2.55 23.89
C HIS A 147 -26.02 2.84 22.64
N GLU A 148 -26.10 4.08 22.16
CA GLU A 148 -25.34 4.56 21.01
C GLU A 148 -24.31 5.61 21.45
N TRP A 149 -23.07 5.49 20.95
CA TRP A 149 -22.02 6.46 21.25
C TRP A 149 -20.94 6.47 20.18
N GLN A 150 -20.14 7.54 20.13
CA GLN A 150 -18.96 7.60 19.27
C GLN A 150 -17.70 7.19 20.02
N ALA A 151 -16.86 6.37 19.41
CA ALA A 151 -15.55 6.04 19.93
C ALA A 151 -14.57 5.67 18.80
N VAL A 152 -13.28 5.80 19.09
CA VAL A 152 -12.21 5.38 18.18
C VAL A 152 -12.11 3.85 18.16
N VAL A 153 -12.01 3.25 16.96
CA VAL A 153 -11.95 1.79 16.77
C VAL A 153 -10.81 1.17 17.58
N ALA A 154 -9.60 1.72 17.52
CA ALA A 154 -8.46 1.25 18.31
C ALA A 154 -8.73 1.20 19.83
N LYS A 155 -9.47 2.18 20.36
CA LYS A 155 -9.80 2.22 21.80
C LYS A 155 -10.83 1.16 22.17
N ARG A 156 -11.78 0.89 21.28
CA ARG A 156 -12.76 -0.18 21.44
C ARG A 156 -12.12 -1.55 21.33
N SER A 157 -11.22 -1.75 20.37
CA SER A 157 -10.43 -2.99 20.23
C SER A 157 -9.49 -3.23 21.41
N ALA A 158 -9.02 -2.18 22.09
CA ALA A 158 -8.28 -2.28 23.35
C ALA A 158 -9.16 -2.56 24.59
N GLY A 159 -10.46 -2.84 24.41
CA GLY A 159 -11.38 -3.25 25.48
C GLY A 159 -12.16 -2.12 26.16
N ARG A 160 -12.06 -0.85 25.71
CA ARG A 160 -12.89 0.22 26.30
C ARG A 160 -14.34 0.04 25.90
N GLY A 161 -15.18 -0.39 26.83
CA GLY A 161 -16.61 -0.70 26.68
C GLY A 161 -17.54 0.47 26.36
N CYS A 162 -18.85 0.18 26.35
CA CYS A 162 -19.90 1.20 26.35
C CYS A 162 -19.80 2.07 27.62
N PRO A 163 -19.71 3.41 27.51
CA PRO A 163 -19.57 4.28 28.67
C PRO A 163 -20.81 4.28 29.56
N LYS A 164 -22.01 4.09 28.99
CA LYS A 164 -23.26 4.01 29.75
C LYS A 164 -23.32 2.73 30.58
N CYS A 165 -23.07 1.57 29.96
CA CYS A 165 -23.03 0.28 30.68
C CYS A 165 -21.96 0.24 31.77
N TYR A 166 -20.81 0.86 31.52
CA TYR A 166 -19.74 0.94 32.51
C TYR A 166 -20.17 1.71 33.76
N LYS A 167 -20.80 2.88 33.59
CA LYS A 167 -21.36 3.68 34.71
C LYS A 167 -22.43 2.90 35.49
N SER A 168 -23.33 2.20 34.79
CA SER A 168 -24.36 1.38 35.42
C SER A 168 -23.81 0.20 36.22
N SER A 169 -22.58 -0.25 35.94
CA SER A 169 -21.95 -1.38 36.61
C SER A 169 -21.19 -1.05 37.91
N GLY A 170 -21.17 0.23 38.33
CA GLY A 170 -20.49 0.66 39.57
C GLY A 170 -18.97 0.47 39.60
N LYS A 171 -18.33 0.10 38.48
CA LYS A 171 -16.88 -0.16 38.44
C LYS A 171 -16.09 1.14 38.41
N SER A 172 -15.17 1.31 39.36
CA SER A 172 -14.22 2.43 39.44
C SER A 172 -13.24 2.44 38.25
N PRO A 173 -12.74 3.62 37.79
CA PRO A 173 -11.79 3.72 36.68
C PRO A 173 -10.53 2.89 36.96
N ARG A 174 -10.16 2.00 36.04
CA ARG A 174 -8.81 1.40 36.07
C ARG A 174 -7.79 2.52 35.84
N SER A 175 -6.99 2.81 36.87
CA SER A 175 -5.82 3.67 36.79
C SER A 175 -4.88 3.17 35.70
N ARG A 176 -4.26 4.12 34.99
CA ARG A 176 -3.36 3.88 33.87
C ARG A 176 -2.05 3.26 34.32
#